data_AF-I4B835-F1
#
_entry.id   AF-I4B835-F1
#
_cell.length_a   1.000
_cell.length_b   1.000
_cell.length_c   1.000
_cell.angle_alpha   90.00
_cell.angle_beta   90.00
_cell.angle_gamma   90.00
#
_symmetry.space_group_name_H-M   'P 1'
#
loop_
_entity.id
_entity.type
_entity.pdbx_description
1 polymer ?
#
loop_
_entity_poly.entity_id
_entity_poly.type
_entity_poly.pdbx_seq_one_letter_code
_entity_poly.pdbx_strand_id
1 'polypeptide(L)'
;MNLNEFKDCLAKIRENKENRAAQVQNFQNKIWNDEFDNMPENEKEILRTLAYDLDYYEPAQELRSEDPSYYGDERLVLEIEKVLSLL
;
A
#
# COMPACT_ATOMS: atom_id res chain seq x y z
N MET A 1 -11.28 -3.93 9.65
CA MET A 1 -9.94 -3.73 10.21
C MET A 1 -9.85 -2.35 10.81
N ASN A 2 -9.25 -2.26 12.00
CA ASN A 2 -8.95 -0.99 12.64
C ASN A 2 -7.59 -0.44 12.16
N LEU A 3 -7.25 0.78 12.57
CA LEU A 3 -6.03 1.48 12.15
C LEU A 3 -4.74 0.70 12.44
N ASN A 4 -4.62 0.07 13.61
CA ASN A 4 -3.41 -0.65 13.97
C ASN A 4 -3.19 -1.87 13.08
N GLU A 5 -4.26 -2.59 12.73
CA GLU A 5 -4.17 -3.73 11.81
C GLU A 5 -3.71 -3.31 10.41
N PHE A 6 -4.11 -2.12 9.94
CA PHE A 6 -3.61 -1.55 8.69
C PHE A 6 -2.15 -1.11 8.82
N LYS A 7 -1.75 -0.45 9.92
CA LYS A 7 -0.33 -0.11 10.18
C LYS A 7 0.56 -1.35 10.17
N ASP A 8 0.11 -2.44 10.79
CA ASP A 8 0.82 -3.73 10.79
C ASP A 8 0.93 -4.34 9.38
N CYS A 9 -0.12 -4.22 8.57
CA CYS A 9 -0.11 -4.66 7.19
C CYS A 9 0.93 -3.89 6.36
N LEU A 10 0.95 -2.55 6.51
CA LEU A 10 1.92 -1.68 5.83
C LEU A 10 3.36 -1.95 6.29
N ALA A 11 3.59 -2.15 7.58
CA ALA A 11 4.90 -2.51 8.12
C ALA A 11 5.40 -3.85 7.53
N LYS A 12 4.51 -4.85 7.39
CA LYS A 12 4.85 -6.14 6.77
C LYS A 12 5.24 -5.99 5.30
N ILE A 13 4.51 -5.18 4.52
CA ILE A 13 4.85 -4.90 3.12
C ILE A 13 6.24 -4.25 3.02
N ARG A 14 6.52 -3.28 3.90
CA ARG A 14 7.80 -2.58 3.94
C ARG A 14 8.97 -3.50 4.27
N GLU A 15 8.81 -4.38 5.25
CA GLU A 15 9.91 -5.19 5.80
C GLU A 15 10.12 -6.51 5.06
N ASN A 16 9.05 -7.13 4.56
CA ASN A 16 9.13 -8.42 3.87
C ASN A 16 9.11 -8.22 2.35
N LYS A 17 10.23 -8.53 1.69
CA LYS A 17 10.32 -8.53 0.22
C LYS A 17 9.68 -9.78 -0.39
N GLU A 18 9.65 -10.89 0.34
CA GLU A 18 9.02 -12.12 -0.11
C GLU A 18 7.50 -11.95 -0.09
N ASN A 19 6.85 -12.23 -1.23
CA ASN A 19 5.40 -12.09 -1.41
C ASN A 19 4.85 -10.66 -1.29
N ARG A 20 5.71 -9.64 -1.38
CA ARG A 20 5.34 -8.24 -1.29
C ARG A 20 4.18 -7.85 -2.22
N ALA A 21 4.22 -8.29 -3.48
CA ALA A 21 3.15 -8.05 -4.45
C ALA A 21 1.80 -8.60 -3.96
N ALA A 22 1.78 -9.83 -3.43
CA ALA A 22 0.57 -10.43 -2.88
C ALA A 22 0.08 -9.70 -1.61
N GLN A 23 1.00 -9.18 -0.80
CA GLN A 23 0.65 -8.38 0.37
C GLN A 23 0.07 -7.01 -0.01
N VAL A 24 0.64 -6.34 -1.01
CA VAL A 24 0.09 -5.11 -1.60
C VAL A 24 -1.31 -5.35 -2.12
N GLN A 25 -1.51 -6.41 -2.91
CA GLN A 25 -2.82 -6.77 -3.43
C GLN A 25 -3.84 -7.06 -2.31
N ASN A 26 -3.43 -7.78 -1.27
CA ASN A 26 -4.28 -8.05 -0.10
C ASN A 26 -4.66 -6.74 0.61
N PHE A 27 -3.70 -5.83 0.82
CA PHE A 27 -3.98 -4.51 1.37
C PHE A 27 -5.01 -3.74 0.51
N GLN A 28 -4.79 -3.64 -0.80
CA GLN A 28 -5.70 -2.93 -1.70
C GLN A 28 -7.11 -3.52 -1.68
N ASN A 29 -7.24 -4.86 -1.73
CA ASN A 29 -8.54 -5.53 -1.65
C ASN A 29 -9.32 -5.14 -0.38
N LYS A 30 -8.63 -5.00 0.76
CA LYS A 30 -9.26 -4.62 2.03
C LYS A 30 -9.76 -3.18 2.02
N ILE A 31 -9.01 -2.30 1.37
CA ILE A 31 -9.41 -0.90 1.18
C ILE A 31 -10.61 -0.80 0.23
N TRP A 32 -10.58 -1.52 -0.91
CA TRP A 32 -11.64 -1.49 -1.92
C TRP A 32 -12.93 -2.20 -1.49
N ASN A 33 -12.84 -3.16 -0.57
CA ASN A 33 -13.99 -3.80 0.06
C ASN A 33 -14.54 -3.01 1.27
N ASP A 34 -14.02 -1.80 1.52
CA ASP A 34 -14.37 -0.98 2.68
C ASP A 34 -14.30 -1.75 4.02
N GLU A 35 -13.27 -2.60 4.20
CA GLU A 35 -13.04 -3.38 5.43
C GLU A 35 -12.50 -2.49 6.57
N PHE A 36 -13.19 -1.40 6.89
CA PHE A 36 -12.85 -0.47 7.96
C PHE A 36 -13.73 -0.69 9.18
N ASP A 37 -13.11 -0.77 10.37
CA ASP A 37 -13.83 -0.85 11.64
C ASP A 37 -13.52 0.38 12.49
N ASN A 38 -14.56 1.16 12.82
CA ASN A 38 -14.48 2.35 13.69
C ASN A 38 -13.34 3.33 13.35
N MET A 39 -13.03 3.49 12.06
CA MET A 39 -11.96 4.38 11.60
C MET A 39 -12.50 5.77 11.22
N PRO A 40 -11.86 6.87 11.65
CA PRO A 40 -12.12 8.21 11.16
C PRO A 40 -12.02 8.33 9.63
N GLU A 41 -12.87 9.15 9.00
CA GLU A 41 -12.90 9.26 7.54
C GLU A 41 -11.58 9.80 6.95
N ASN A 42 -10.89 10.70 7.66
CA ASN A 42 -9.59 11.21 7.22
C ASN A 42 -8.53 10.10 7.14
N GLU A 43 -8.54 9.12 8.03
CA GLU A 43 -7.61 7.99 8.00
C GLU A 43 -7.95 7.03 6.86
N LYS A 44 -9.25 6.77 6.61
CA LYS A 44 -9.69 5.97 5.46
C LYS A 44 -9.25 6.61 4.14
N GLU A 45 -9.42 7.92 4.00
CA GLU A 45 -9.02 8.65 2.79
C GLU A 45 -7.50 8.58 2.55
N ILE A 46 -6.69 8.65 3.60
CA ILE A 46 -5.23 8.44 3.50
C ILE A 46 -4.93 7.03 2.98
N LEU A 47 -5.58 6.00 3.52
CA LEU A 47 -5.37 4.61 3.10
C LEU A 47 -5.89 4.34 1.68
N ARG A 48 -7.02 4.94 1.28
CA ARG A 48 -7.55 4.90 -0.10
C ARG A 48 -6.60 5.55 -1.08
N THR A 49 -6.04 6.70 -0.73
CA THR A 49 -5.03 7.39 -1.55
C THR A 49 -3.82 6.50 -1.76
N LEU A 50 -3.31 5.87 -0.69
CA LEU A 50 -2.23 4.91 -0.82
C LEU A 50 -2.62 3.74 -1.73
N ALA A 51 -3.80 3.16 -1.55
CA ALA A 51 -4.25 2.04 -2.38
C ALA A 51 -4.31 2.41 -3.87
N TYR A 52 -4.69 3.65 -4.22
CA TYR A 52 -4.59 4.17 -5.59
C TYR A 52 -3.14 4.33 -6.06
N ASP A 53 -2.25 4.87 -5.22
CA ASP A 53 -0.83 5.00 -5.57
C ASP A 53 -0.19 3.62 -5.81
N LEU A 54 -0.63 2.60 -5.08
CA LEU A 54 -0.15 1.22 -5.21
C LEU A 54 -0.59 0.52 -6.50
N ASP A 55 -1.56 1.05 -7.26
CA ASP A 55 -1.89 0.53 -8.60
C ASP A 55 -0.73 0.71 -9.59
N TYR A 56 0.22 1.61 -9.28
CA TYR A 56 1.42 1.83 -10.08
C TYR A 56 2.65 1.08 -9.54
N TYR A 57 2.50 0.27 -8.49
CA TYR A 57 3.59 -0.59 -8.03
C TYR A 57 3.72 -1.81 -8.93
N GLU A 58 4.89 -2.00 -9.52
CA GLU A 58 5.21 -3.16 -10.37
C GLU A 58 6.57 -3.75 -9.95
N PRO A 59 6.61 -4.94 -9.31
CA PRO A 59 7.86 -5.56 -8.86
C PRO A 59 8.77 -6.00 -10.02
N ALA A 60 8.22 -6.38 -11.17
CA ALA A 60 8.98 -6.84 -12.33
C ALA A 60 9.62 -5.68 -13.08
N GLN A 61 10.96 -5.67 -13.13
CA GLN A 61 11.71 -4.59 -13.79
C GLN A 61 11.40 -4.46 -15.29
N GLU A 62 11.10 -5.57 -15.96
CA GLU A 62 10.78 -5.60 -17.39
C GLU A 62 9.50 -4.81 -17.67
N LEU A 63 8.43 -5.09 -16.91
CA LEU A 63 7.14 -4.40 -17.02
C LEU A 63 7.25 -2.92 -16.63
N ARG A 64 8.05 -2.58 -15.60
CA ARG A 64 8.33 -1.17 -15.26
C ARG A 64 8.98 -0.37 -16.39
N SER A 65 9.72 -1.04 -17.27
CA SER A 65 10.42 -0.35 -18.36
C SER A 65 9.47 0.00 -19.53
N GLU A 66 8.26 -0.58 -19.54
CA GLU A 66 7.26 -0.35 -20.57
C GLU A 66 6.46 0.94 -20.34
N ASP A 67 6.22 1.31 -19.07
CA ASP A 67 5.49 2.53 -18.70
C ASP A 67 6.21 3.28 -17.55
N PRO A 68 6.61 4.56 -17.76
CA PRO A 68 7.33 5.35 -16.75
C PRO A 68 6.50 5.73 -15.52
N SER A 69 5.19 5.51 -15.53
CA SER A 69 4.33 5.70 -14.36
C SER A 69 4.57 4.64 -13.28
N TYR A 70 5.03 3.45 -13.67
CA TYR A 70 5.28 2.35 -12.75
C TYR A 70 6.51 2.60 -11.88
N TYR A 71 6.47 2.06 -10.65
CA TYR A 71 7.59 2.13 -9.72
C TYR A 71 7.84 0.82 -8.99
N GLY A 72 9.08 0.65 -8.53
CA GLY A 72 9.53 -0.56 -7.83
C GLY A 72 9.60 -0.39 -6.32
N ASP A 73 10.26 -1.36 -5.69
CA ASP A 73 10.36 -1.48 -4.23
C ASP A 73 10.85 -0.24 -3.49
N GLU A 74 11.79 0.51 -4.07
CA GLU A 74 12.36 1.70 -3.44
C GLU A 74 11.30 2.77 -3.20
N ARG A 75 10.49 3.09 -4.22
CA ARG A 75 9.41 4.07 -4.08
C ARG A 75 8.25 3.53 -3.26
N LEU A 76 7.92 2.24 -3.37
CA LEU A 76 6.90 1.60 -2.53
C LEU A 76 7.16 1.83 -1.03
N VAL A 77 8.41 1.63 -0.59
CA VAL A 77 8.81 1.86 0.81
C VAL A 77 8.57 3.33 1.20
N LEU A 78 8.92 4.28 0.33
CA LEU A 78 8.72 5.71 0.59
C LEU A 78 7.25 6.10 0.69
N GLU A 79 6.38 5.59 -0.20
CA GLU A 79 4.93 5.87 -0.14
C GLU A 79 4.32 5.30 1.16
N ILE A 80 4.75 4.10 1.58
CA ILE A 80 4.33 3.49 2.85
C ILE A 80 4.80 4.31 4.06
N GLU A 81 6.07 4.72 4.10
CA GLU A 81 6.61 5.52 5.20
C GLU A 81 5.93 6.88 5.31
N LYS A 82 5.69 7.53 4.17
CA LYS A 82 4.92 8.77 4.09
C LYS A 82 3.53 8.58 4.71
N VAL A 83 2.81 7.54 4.33
CA VAL A 83 1.47 7.26 4.88
C VAL A 83 1.51 6.94 6.37
N LEU A 84 2.45 6.11 6.83
CA LEU A 84 2.62 5.80 8.26
C LEU A 84 2.93 7.06 9.10
N SER A 85 3.53 8.11 8.52
CA SER A 85 3.76 9.38 9.22
C SER A 85 2.53 10.27 9.32
N LEU A 86 1.49 10.01 8.52
CA LEU A 86 0.23 10.77 8.47
C LEU A 86 -0.88 10.13 9.31
N LEU A 87 -0.70 8.86 9.71
CA LEU A 87 -1.63 8.05 10.49
C LEU A 87 -1.21 7.97 11.96
#